data_AF-A0A2Z4FK06-F1
#
_entry.id   AF-A0A2Z4FK06-F1
#
_cell.length_a   1.000
_cell.length_b   1.000
_cell.length_c   1.000
_cell.angle_alpha   90.00
_cell.angle_beta   90.00
_cell.angle_gamma   90.00
#
_symmetry.space_group_name_H-M   'P 1'
#
loop_
_entity.id
_entity.type
_entity.pdbx_description
1 polymer ?
#
loop_
_entity_poly.entity_id
_entity_poly.type
_entity_poly.pdbx_seq_one_letter_code
_entity_poly.pdbx_strand_id
1 'polypeptide(L)'
;MHRLADIDPNHSIDTLNFRAAMFPMITPQTPGHRGRLAALCVALFFALSLISTLAFAQTNDEAETEVPATKKRVNTTNRTLGPKMQRARPARVVPKNKKLSAKATRVGPAQSKVVQPAPAPAPKPQPAAFRWPNEELYFSIRFNGIEAMRAILRSGDQQRAKNRDYVPISAFAQSVGFFHKVYPLVDRANTFIDPADARPIRSEKHFEERGQTRIYKVDFWADLYRAEVFKSRKTSSQRYNHAIPYETHDMLSWYYHLRARPDFKVGDKFEYYVYDGWKFSRVDMEVVGKEDVYTPMGWFKGWKIKFSRNVLTAQRRRDKKKKPATPALTMKTPNDHSGHLWVSRDANRLPIRVAIDSQFGTGIAELIKYTPHSK
;
A
#
# COMPACT_ATOMS: atom_id res chain seq x y z
N MET A 1 -9.11 -17.67 -11.40
CA MET A 1 -7.89 -17.16 -10.73
C MET A 1 -6.83 -16.92 -11.80
N HIS A 2 -6.76 -15.72 -12.35
CA HIS A 2 -5.76 -15.35 -13.35
C HIS A 2 -4.68 -14.50 -12.68
N ARG A 3 -3.41 -14.86 -12.85
CA ARG A 3 -2.25 -14.05 -12.41
C ARG A 3 -2.24 -12.72 -13.17
N LEU A 4 -2.02 -11.63 -12.46
CA LEU A 4 -1.70 -10.30 -13.02
C LEU A 4 -0.19 -10.22 -13.34
N ALA A 5 0.29 -11.06 -14.25
CA ALA A 5 1.70 -11.07 -14.65
C ALA A 5 2.06 -10.01 -15.72
N ASP A 6 1.07 -9.37 -16.34
CA ASP A 6 1.27 -8.49 -17.51
C ASP A 6 0.62 -7.12 -17.27
N ILE A 7 1.12 -6.38 -16.28
CA ILE A 7 1.07 -4.91 -16.35
C ILE A 7 2.45 -4.53 -16.87
N ASP A 8 2.49 -3.95 -18.06
CA ASP A 8 3.73 -3.63 -18.78
C ASP A 8 4.65 -2.76 -17.90
N PRO A 9 5.85 -3.25 -17.51
CA PRO A 9 6.80 -2.49 -16.71
C PRO A 9 7.47 -1.34 -17.49
N ASN A 10 7.26 -1.24 -18.81
CA ASN A 10 7.94 -0.27 -19.67
C ASN A 10 7.19 1.05 -19.88
N HIS A 11 6.04 1.28 -19.22
CA HIS A 11 5.48 2.63 -19.10
C HIS A 11 6.19 3.42 -17.97
N SER A 12 7.52 3.43 -18.08
CA SER A 12 8.44 4.31 -17.35
C SER A 12 8.34 5.68 -17.99
N ILE A 13 7.77 6.66 -17.28
CA ILE A 13 7.89 8.07 -17.65
C ILE A 13 9.38 8.40 -17.82
N ASP A 14 9.70 8.97 -18.98
CA ASP A 14 11.02 9.17 -19.55
C ASP A 14 12.14 9.59 -18.56
N THR A 15 13.30 8.99 -18.76
CA THR A 15 14.60 9.45 -18.26
C THR A 15 14.96 10.81 -18.85
N LEU A 16 14.65 11.89 -18.13
CA LEU A 16 15.20 13.22 -18.41
C LEU A 16 16.54 13.41 -17.70
N ASN A 17 17.58 13.56 -18.51
CA ASN A 17 18.94 13.92 -18.11
C ASN A 17 18.96 15.25 -17.34
N PHE A 18 19.36 15.22 -16.06
CA PHE A 18 19.71 16.43 -15.32
C PHE A 18 21.19 16.78 -15.57
N ARG A 19 21.44 17.84 -16.35
CA ARG A 19 22.73 18.53 -16.34
C ARG A 19 22.85 19.31 -15.03
N ALA A 20 23.89 19.00 -14.26
CA ALA A 20 24.25 19.73 -13.05
C ALA A 20 24.73 21.14 -13.40
N ALA A 21 24.14 22.16 -12.77
CA ALA A 21 24.73 23.50 -12.73
C ALA A 21 25.87 23.50 -11.68
N MET A 22 27.09 23.84 -12.09
CA MET A 22 28.23 24.03 -11.19
C MET A 22 28.08 25.34 -10.41
N PHE A 23 28.32 25.29 -9.09
CA PHE A 23 28.64 26.45 -8.26
C PHE A 23 29.91 26.14 -7.43
N PRO A 24 30.71 27.16 -7.07
CA PRO A 24 32.12 26.99 -6.76
C PRO A 24 32.38 26.35 -5.39
N MET A 25 33.50 25.62 -5.33
CA MET A 25 34.05 24.96 -4.16
C MET A 25 34.42 25.97 -3.07
N ILE A 26 33.86 25.79 -1.87
CA ILE A 26 34.41 26.31 -0.63
C ILE A 26 35.05 25.13 0.11
N THR A 27 36.36 25.22 0.34
CA THR A 27 37.16 24.26 1.10
C THR A 27 36.94 24.44 2.61
N PRO A 28 36.69 23.37 3.38
CA PRO A 28 36.70 23.45 4.84
C PRO A 28 38.01 22.94 5.43
N GLN A 29 38.63 23.76 6.28
CA GLN A 29 39.66 23.32 7.23
C GLN A 29 39.04 22.48 8.37
N THR A 30 39.77 21.46 8.81
CA THR A 30 39.45 20.52 9.91
C THR A 30 40.03 21.02 11.25
N PRO A 31 39.46 20.62 12.41
CA PRO A 31 39.77 19.31 13.02
C PRO A 31 38.56 18.58 13.67
N GLY A 32 38.74 17.29 13.98
CA GLY A 32 37.84 16.47 14.82
C GLY A 32 37.31 15.18 14.16
N HIS A 33 38.19 14.27 13.74
CA HIS A 33 37.82 13.14 12.88
C HIS A 33 37.07 11.96 13.54
N ARG A 34 37.10 11.81 14.87
CA ARG A 34 36.47 10.63 15.54
C ARG A 34 35.02 10.85 16.00
N GLY A 35 34.66 12.07 16.43
CA GLY A 35 33.27 12.41 16.80
C GLY A 35 32.36 12.70 15.59
N ARG A 36 32.94 13.29 14.52
CA ARG A 36 32.20 13.61 13.29
C ARG A 36 31.79 12.37 12.51
N LEU A 37 32.59 11.30 12.50
CA LEU A 37 32.24 10.04 11.80
C LEU A 37 31.08 9.28 12.47
N ALA A 38 31.02 9.30 13.81
CA ALA A 38 29.92 8.68 14.56
C ALA A 38 28.60 9.44 14.37
N ALA A 39 28.63 10.78 14.45
CA ALA A 39 27.49 11.63 14.12
C ALA A 39 27.06 11.51 12.64
N LEU A 40 28.03 11.29 11.74
CA LEU A 40 27.80 10.95 10.33
C LEU A 40 27.02 9.64 10.20
N CYS A 41 27.56 8.53 10.70
CA CYS A 41 26.96 7.21 10.56
C CYS A 41 25.53 7.17 11.12
N VAL A 42 25.30 7.91 12.20
CA VAL A 42 24.01 8.10 12.85
C VAL A 42 23.04 8.95 12.00
N ALA A 43 23.51 10.07 11.44
CA ALA A 43 22.72 10.90 10.54
C ALA A 43 22.35 10.17 9.24
N LEU A 44 23.27 9.37 8.69
CA LEU A 44 23.02 8.47 7.56
C LEU A 44 21.93 7.45 7.89
N PHE A 45 22.04 6.77 9.04
CA PHE A 45 21.06 5.81 9.54
C PHE A 45 19.65 6.41 9.69
N PHE A 46 19.54 7.74 9.87
CA PHE A 46 18.25 8.42 10.04
C PHE A 46 17.71 9.15 8.82
N ALA A 47 18.55 9.62 7.88
CA ALA A 47 18.06 9.94 6.53
C ALA A 47 17.40 8.69 5.91
N LEU A 48 18.05 7.54 6.08
CA LEU A 48 17.44 6.23 5.86
C LEU A 48 16.16 6.05 6.65
N SER A 49 16.16 6.35 7.95
CA SER A 49 14.98 6.18 8.81
C SER A 49 13.80 7.08 8.41
N LEU A 50 14.03 8.25 7.82
CA LEU A 50 12.97 9.13 7.36
C LEU A 50 12.38 8.70 6.03
N ILE A 51 13.20 8.24 5.08
CA ILE A 51 12.69 7.38 4.02
C ILE A 51 12.12 6.11 4.64
N SER A 52 12.52 5.66 5.81
CA SER A 52 11.94 4.50 6.50
C SER A 52 10.71 4.81 7.37
N THR A 53 10.24 6.05 7.40
CA THR A 53 9.05 6.43 8.17
C THR A 53 8.04 7.09 7.22
N LEU A 54 8.54 7.70 6.14
CA LEU A 54 7.81 7.94 4.90
C LEU A 54 7.77 6.71 3.99
N ALA A 55 8.62 5.68 4.24
CA ALA A 55 8.73 4.35 3.61
C ALA A 55 9.41 3.30 4.53
N PHE A 56 8.87 3.13 5.73
CA PHE A 56 8.91 1.94 6.62
C PHE A 56 10.25 1.13 6.84
N ALA A 57 11.02 1.38 7.92
CA ALA A 57 12.28 0.67 8.26
C ALA A 57 12.17 -0.82 8.56
N GLN A 58 13.20 -1.52 8.07
CA GLN A 58 13.85 -2.64 8.74
C GLN A 58 14.55 -2.18 10.02
N THR A 59 14.21 -2.78 11.15
CA THR A 59 15.14 -2.95 12.28
C THR A 59 15.97 -4.21 11.98
N ASN A 60 17.29 -4.10 12.07
CA ASN A 60 18.19 -5.26 12.09
C ASN A 60 17.90 -6.03 13.37
N ASP A 61 17.24 -7.18 13.24
CA ASP A 61 17.13 -8.18 14.28
C ASP A 61 16.97 -9.54 13.60
N GLU A 62 18.09 -10.06 13.08
CA GLU A 62 18.25 -11.47 12.71
C GLU A 62 19.48 -11.97 13.46
N ALA A 63 19.31 -12.24 14.76
CA ALA A 63 20.11 -13.22 15.47
C ALA A 63 19.37 -14.56 15.40
N GLU A 64 20.01 -15.52 14.73
CA GLU A 64 19.91 -16.98 14.82
C GLU A 64 18.62 -17.60 15.40
N THR A 65 17.94 -18.37 14.54
CA THR A 65 17.65 -19.78 14.86
C THR A 65 17.39 -20.52 13.56
N GLU A 66 18.43 -21.20 13.06
CA GLU A 66 18.28 -22.26 12.09
C GLU A 66 17.36 -23.35 12.68
N VAL A 67 16.20 -23.55 12.08
CA VAL A 67 15.40 -24.76 12.30
C VAL A 67 15.73 -25.71 11.15
N PRO A 68 16.32 -26.88 11.40
CA PRO A 68 16.82 -27.75 10.36
C PRO A 68 15.67 -28.35 9.53
N ALA A 69 15.86 -28.34 8.21
CA ALA A 69 14.98 -28.94 7.23
C ALA A 69 14.81 -30.44 7.48
N THR A 70 13.61 -30.85 7.90
CA THR A 70 13.23 -32.27 7.94
C THR A 70 12.89 -32.75 6.53
N LYS A 71 13.83 -33.48 5.93
CA LYS A 71 13.62 -34.27 4.71
C LYS A 71 12.48 -35.27 4.94
N LYS A 72 11.30 -35.05 4.34
CA LYS A 72 10.32 -36.14 4.14
C LYS A 72 10.53 -36.76 2.78
N ARG A 73 11.13 -37.94 2.85
CA ARG A 73 11.39 -38.93 1.80
C ARG A 73 10.08 -39.30 1.10
N VAL A 74 10.06 -39.16 -0.22
CA VAL A 74 9.07 -39.75 -1.11
C VAL A 74 9.30 -41.25 -1.13
N ASN A 75 8.31 -42.04 -0.72
CA ASN A 75 8.28 -43.49 -0.98
C ASN A 75 7.21 -43.77 -2.02
N THR A 76 7.70 -44.11 -3.21
CA THR A 76 6.97 -44.71 -4.31
C THR A 76 6.86 -46.20 -4.04
N THR A 77 5.66 -46.76 -4.05
CA THR A 77 5.49 -48.21 -4.20
C THR A 77 4.33 -48.51 -5.14
N ASN A 78 4.69 -49.10 -6.28
CA ASN A 78 3.78 -49.71 -7.24
C ASN A 78 3.10 -50.94 -6.61
N ARG A 79 1.81 -51.12 -6.82
CA ARG A 79 1.20 -52.46 -6.83
C ARG A 79 0.02 -52.55 -7.79
N THR A 80 -0.03 -53.71 -8.41
CA THR A 80 -0.62 -54.09 -9.69
C THR A 80 -2.13 -54.37 -9.64
N LEU A 81 -2.73 -54.41 -10.83
CA LEU A 81 -4.13 -54.57 -11.24
C LEU A 81 -4.89 -55.83 -10.80
N GLY A 82 -6.22 -55.68 -10.67
CA GLY A 82 -7.27 -56.64 -11.07
C GLY A 82 -8.36 -56.94 -10.00
N PRO A 83 -9.61 -57.30 -10.36
CA PRO A 83 -10.42 -56.93 -11.53
C PRO A 83 -11.83 -56.36 -11.18
N LYS A 84 -12.57 -56.02 -12.25
CA LYS A 84 -13.86 -55.33 -12.36
C LYS A 84 -15.04 -55.95 -11.57
N MET A 85 -15.92 -55.10 -11.03
CA MET A 85 -17.35 -55.39 -10.85
C MET A 85 -18.23 -54.15 -11.08
N GLN A 86 -19.48 -54.43 -11.43
CA GLN A 86 -20.36 -53.68 -12.34
C GLN A 86 -21.04 -52.43 -11.76
N ARG A 87 -21.38 -51.52 -12.67
CA ARG A 87 -22.19 -50.31 -12.45
C ARG A 87 -23.68 -50.64 -12.36
N ALA A 88 -24.37 -50.15 -11.34
CA ALA A 88 -25.83 -50.08 -11.28
C ALA A 88 -26.33 -48.71 -11.80
N ARG A 89 -27.31 -48.73 -12.71
CA ARG A 89 -28.04 -47.57 -13.25
C ARG A 89 -29.25 -47.24 -12.36
N PRO A 90 -29.63 -45.96 -12.17
CA PRO A 90 -30.90 -45.63 -11.55
C PRO A 90 -32.06 -45.67 -12.56
N ALA A 91 -33.23 -46.06 -12.05
CA ALA A 91 -34.46 -46.34 -12.78
C ALA A 91 -35.21 -45.09 -13.26
N ARG A 92 -35.87 -45.24 -14.41
CA ARG A 92 -36.72 -44.29 -15.11
C ARG A 92 -38.11 -44.29 -14.47
N VAL A 93 -38.57 -43.15 -13.96
CA VAL A 93 -39.95 -42.98 -13.46
C VAL A 93 -40.86 -42.54 -14.62
N VAL A 94 -41.93 -43.31 -14.83
CA VAL A 94 -43.01 -43.07 -15.80
C VAL A 94 -44.15 -42.30 -15.11
N PRO A 95 -44.69 -41.21 -15.66
CA PRO A 95 -45.86 -40.56 -15.10
C PRO A 95 -47.16 -41.28 -15.50
N LYS A 96 -48.04 -41.53 -14.52
CA LYS A 96 -49.39 -42.06 -14.73
C LYS A 96 -50.38 -40.94 -15.06
N ASN A 97 -51.01 -41.02 -16.22
CA ASN A 97 -52.20 -40.25 -16.60
C ASN A 97 -53.39 -40.65 -15.71
N LYS A 98 -54.06 -39.68 -15.08
CA LYS A 98 -55.42 -39.82 -14.57
C LYS A 98 -56.34 -38.80 -15.25
N LYS A 99 -57.47 -39.33 -15.73
CA LYS A 99 -58.50 -38.68 -16.54
C LYS A 99 -59.26 -37.60 -15.76
N LEU A 100 -59.71 -36.59 -16.51
CA LEU A 100 -60.58 -35.50 -16.09
C LEU A 100 -61.96 -35.99 -15.64
N SER A 101 -62.54 -35.25 -14.69
CA SER A 101 -63.99 -35.13 -14.48
C SER A 101 -64.32 -33.65 -14.38
N ALA A 102 -65.07 -33.14 -15.36
CA ALA A 102 -65.52 -31.77 -15.43
C ALA A 102 -66.68 -31.51 -14.44
N LYS A 103 -66.57 -30.45 -13.65
CA LYS A 103 -67.70 -29.75 -13.05
C LYS A 103 -67.58 -28.28 -13.39
N ALA A 104 -68.55 -27.79 -14.15
CA ALA A 104 -68.67 -26.40 -14.55
C ALA A 104 -69.14 -25.57 -13.36
N THR A 105 -68.29 -24.66 -12.88
CA THR A 105 -68.68 -23.60 -11.95
C THR A 105 -68.49 -22.28 -12.68
N ARG A 106 -69.59 -21.53 -12.85
CA ARG A 106 -69.58 -20.13 -13.34
C ARG A 106 -68.73 -19.29 -12.40
N VAL A 107 -67.67 -18.68 -12.93
CA VAL A 107 -66.88 -17.63 -12.26
C VAL A 107 -67.04 -16.36 -13.10
N GLY A 108 -67.49 -15.28 -12.46
CA GLY A 108 -67.70 -13.96 -13.08
C GLY A 108 -66.40 -13.33 -13.59
N PRO A 109 -66.47 -12.19 -14.30
CA PRO A 109 -65.32 -11.61 -14.96
C PRO A 109 -64.26 -11.22 -13.93
N ALA A 110 -63.12 -11.91 -13.99
CA ALA A 110 -61.95 -11.60 -13.18
C ALA A 110 -61.33 -10.30 -13.70
N GLN A 111 -61.36 -9.26 -12.86
CA GLN A 111 -60.61 -8.03 -13.07
C GLN A 111 -59.11 -8.36 -13.10
N SER A 112 -58.47 -8.14 -14.24
CA SER A 112 -57.02 -8.27 -14.38
C SER A 112 -56.34 -7.18 -13.54
N LYS A 113 -55.82 -7.54 -12.37
CA LYS A 113 -54.85 -6.70 -11.66
C LYS A 113 -53.60 -6.60 -12.53
N VAL A 114 -53.36 -5.42 -13.08
CA VAL A 114 -52.07 -5.05 -13.68
C VAL A 114 -51.01 -5.13 -12.57
N VAL A 115 -50.17 -6.16 -12.60
CA VAL A 115 -48.99 -6.24 -11.74
C VAL A 115 -47.99 -5.25 -12.32
N GLN A 116 -47.81 -4.12 -11.64
CA GLN A 116 -46.74 -3.18 -11.95
C GLN A 116 -45.39 -3.90 -11.83
N PRO A 117 -44.46 -3.76 -12.80
CA PRO A 117 -43.11 -4.27 -12.64
C PRO A 117 -42.48 -3.63 -11.41
N ALA A 118 -41.84 -4.42 -10.55
CA ALA A 118 -41.06 -3.92 -9.44
C ALA A 118 -40.07 -2.84 -9.96
N PRO A 119 -39.92 -1.70 -9.24
CA PRO A 119 -38.99 -0.66 -9.65
C PRO A 119 -37.60 -1.28 -9.80
N ALA A 120 -36.97 -0.99 -10.95
CA ALA A 120 -35.61 -1.43 -11.22
C ALA A 120 -34.71 -1.03 -10.04
N PRO A 121 -33.78 -1.90 -9.60
CA PRO A 121 -32.85 -1.55 -8.54
C PRO A 121 -32.14 -0.26 -8.94
N ALA A 122 -32.14 0.71 -8.03
CA ALA A 122 -31.48 1.99 -8.24
C ALA A 122 -30.07 1.75 -8.79
N PRO A 123 -29.61 2.55 -9.78
CA PRO A 123 -28.27 2.42 -10.31
C PRO A 123 -27.29 2.47 -9.13
N LYS A 124 -26.42 1.45 -9.03
CA LYS A 124 -25.34 1.44 -8.05
C LYS A 124 -24.58 2.76 -8.22
N PRO A 125 -24.27 3.49 -7.13
CA PRO A 125 -23.50 4.72 -7.23
C PRO A 125 -22.27 4.45 -8.09
N GLN A 126 -22.13 5.17 -9.20
CA GLN A 126 -20.88 5.14 -9.94
C GLN A 126 -19.79 5.55 -8.95
N PRO A 127 -18.70 4.78 -8.82
CA PRO A 127 -17.60 5.19 -7.95
C PRO A 127 -17.14 6.58 -8.40
N ALA A 128 -17.05 7.51 -7.45
CA ALA A 128 -16.59 8.85 -7.75
C ALA A 128 -15.23 8.76 -8.47
N ALA A 129 -15.08 9.51 -9.56
CA ALA A 129 -13.83 9.54 -10.30
C ALA A 129 -12.68 9.93 -9.36
N PHE A 130 -11.50 9.32 -9.58
CA PHE A 130 -10.32 9.64 -8.81
C PHE A 130 -10.02 11.14 -8.88
N ARG A 131 -9.81 11.77 -7.72
CA ARG A 131 -9.87 13.22 -7.57
C ARG A 131 -8.63 13.96 -8.06
N TRP A 132 -7.48 13.30 -8.15
CA TRP A 132 -6.20 13.97 -8.41
C TRP A 132 -5.42 13.35 -9.58
N PRO A 133 -5.97 13.24 -10.79
CA PRO A 133 -5.26 12.65 -11.92
C PRO A 133 -4.06 13.52 -12.36
N ASN A 134 -2.92 12.90 -12.70
CA ASN A 134 -1.77 13.62 -13.27
C ASN A 134 -1.21 14.78 -12.41
N GLU A 135 -1.21 14.64 -11.08
CA GLU A 135 -0.56 15.62 -10.20
C GLU A 135 0.88 15.19 -9.87
N GLU A 136 1.72 16.16 -9.51
CA GLU A 136 3.08 15.91 -9.04
C GLU A 136 3.37 16.67 -7.75
N LEU A 137 3.88 15.98 -6.72
CA LEU A 137 4.32 16.57 -5.46
C LEU A 137 5.81 16.31 -5.28
N TYR A 138 6.57 17.36 -5.02
CA TYR A 138 8.01 17.29 -4.82
C TYR A 138 8.34 17.63 -3.37
N PHE A 139 9.22 16.84 -2.76
CA PHE A 139 9.62 17.00 -1.37
C PHE A 139 11.13 17.14 -1.23
N SER A 140 11.54 17.98 -0.28
CA SER A 140 12.89 17.99 0.29
C SER A 140 12.83 17.32 1.65
N ILE A 141 13.67 16.32 1.87
CA ILE A 141 13.80 15.65 3.16
C ILE A 141 15.11 16.10 3.79
N ARG A 142 14.99 16.76 4.94
CA ARG A 142 16.09 17.32 5.72
C ARG A 142 16.26 16.51 7.00
N PHE A 143 17.50 16.31 7.40
CA PHE A 143 17.85 15.75 8.70
C PHE A 143 18.68 16.79 9.46
N ASN A 144 18.22 17.19 10.65
CA ASN A 144 18.83 18.25 11.45
C ASN A 144 19.16 19.51 10.62
N GLY A 145 18.21 19.90 9.75
CA GLY A 145 18.31 21.10 8.89
C GLY A 145 19.07 20.92 7.58
N ILE A 146 19.83 19.82 7.39
CA ILE A 146 20.61 19.55 6.18
C ILE A 146 19.78 18.72 5.20
N GLU A 147 19.68 19.15 3.94
CA GLU A 147 19.00 18.38 2.89
C GLU A 147 19.71 17.05 2.66
N ALA A 148 19.00 15.96 2.92
CA ALA A 148 19.50 14.60 2.80
C ALA A 148 19.00 13.93 1.53
N MET A 149 17.73 14.14 1.17
CA MET A 149 17.08 13.46 0.05
C MET A 149 16.05 14.37 -0.62
N ARG A 150 15.71 14.03 -1.87
CA ARG A 150 14.57 14.57 -2.59
C ARG A 150 13.63 13.45 -2.96
N ALA A 151 12.32 13.72 -2.92
CA ALA A 151 11.31 12.77 -3.35
C ALA A 151 10.29 13.42 -4.30
N ILE A 152 9.71 12.61 -5.17
CA ILE A 152 8.67 12.99 -6.11
C ILE A 152 7.57 11.95 -5.99
N LEU A 153 6.32 12.39 -5.86
CA LEU A 153 5.12 11.57 -5.94
C LEU A 153 4.29 12.03 -7.13
N ARG A 154 3.82 11.09 -7.94
CA ARG A 154 2.98 11.36 -9.10
C ARG A 154 1.77 10.45 -9.11
N SER A 155 0.62 10.98 -9.50
CA SER A 155 -0.51 10.18 -9.93
C SER A 155 -0.59 10.19 -11.46
N GLY A 156 -1.15 9.14 -12.04
CA GLY A 156 -1.54 9.12 -13.45
C GLY A 156 -3.05 9.21 -13.63
N ASP A 157 -3.48 9.08 -14.88
CA ASP A 157 -4.89 8.93 -15.23
C ASP A 157 -5.48 7.61 -14.75
N GLN A 158 -6.81 7.61 -14.55
CA GLN A 158 -7.54 6.37 -14.37
C GLN A 158 -7.46 5.52 -15.64
N GLN A 159 -6.98 4.30 -15.49
CA GLN A 159 -6.80 3.31 -16.54
C GLN A 159 -7.67 2.09 -16.26
N ARG A 160 -7.82 1.22 -17.27
CA ARG A 160 -8.55 -0.04 -17.16
C ARG A 160 -7.74 -1.18 -17.75
N ALA A 161 -7.55 -2.24 -16.96
CA ALA A 161 -6.93 -3.48 -17.42
C ALA A 161 -7.68 -4.69 -16.88
N LYS A 162 -7.88 -5.72 -17.71
CA LYS A 162 -8.52 -6.99 -17.32
C LYS A 162 -9.85 -6.80 -16.56
N ASN A 163 -10.69 -5.87 -17.03
CA ASN A 163 -11.98 -5.49 -16.41
C ASN A 163 -11.89 -4.91 -15.00
N ARG A 164 -10.75 -4.32 -14.64
CA ARG A 164 -10.59 -3.56 -13.40
C ARG A 164 -10.05 -2.17 -13.70
N ASP A 165 -10.72 -1.16 -13.18
CA ASP A 165 -10.25 0.22 -13.22
C ASP A 165 -9.18 0.41 -12.13
N TYR A 166 -8.14 1.18 -12.43
CA TYR A 166 -7.06 1.48 -11.50
C TYR A 166 -6.46 2.85 -11.79
N VAL A 167 -5.77 3.42 -10.80
CA VAL A 167 -4.94 4.62 -10.96
C VAL A 167 -3.49 4.25 -10.63
N PRO A 168 -2.52 4.49 -11.51
CA PRO A 168 -1.11 4.30 -11.20
C PRO A 168 -0.60 5.49 -10.39
N ILE A 169 0.03 5.20 -9.26
CA ILE A 169 0.74 6.15 -8.43
C ILE A 169 2.22 5.76 -8.44
N SER A 170 3.12 6.70 -8.70
CA SER A 170 4.56 6.46 -8.68
C SER A 170 5.25 7.39 -7.68
N ALA A 171 6.27 6.87 -7.01
CA ALA A 171 7.13 7.62 -6.12
C ALA A 171 8.60 7.34 -6.46
N PHE A 172 9.41 8.39 -6.42
CA PHE A 172 10.85 8.34 -6.58
C PHE A 172 11.51 9.06 -5.41
N ALA A 173 12.56 8.50 -4.84
CA ALA A 173 13.35 9.16 -3.80
C ALA A 173 14.84 8.95 -4.04
N GLN A 174 15.65 9.98 -3.80
CA GLN A 174 17.09 9.91 -4.01
C GLN A 174 17.83 10.73 -2.95
N SER A 175 18.93 10.19 -2.42
CA SER A 175 19.84 10.94 -1.56
C SER A 175 20.61 11.99 -2.33
N VAL A 176 20.90 13.14 -1.71
CA VAL A 176 21.58 14.28 -2.34
C VAL A 176 22.78 14.76 -1.51
N GLY A 177 23.64 15.56 -2.15
CA GLY A 177 24.71 16.29 -1.48
C GLY A 177 25.64 15.40 -0.65
N PHE A 178 25.85 15.79 0.61
CA PHE A 178 26.68 15.05 1.55
C PHE A 178 26.19 13.61 1.73
N PHE A 179 24.89 13.41 1.94
CA PHE A 179 24.29 12.11 2.21
C PHE A 179 24.43 11.14 1.05
N HIS A 180 24.38 11.62 -0.20
CA HIS A 180 24.58 10.75 -1.37
C HIS A 180 25.98 10.12 -1.44
N LYS A 181 27.02 10.86 -1.04
CA LYS A 181 28.42 10.37 -1.11
C LYS A 181 28.69 9.24 -0.13
N VAL A 182 28.03 9.27 1.02
CA VAL A 182 28.24 8.38 2.16
C VAL A 182 27.21 7.25 2.19
N TYR A 183 26.00 7.53 1.71
CA TYR A 183 24.90 6.58 1.56
C TYR A 183 24.11 6.89 0.27
N PRO A 184 24.60 6.40 -0.89
CA PRO A 184 23.83 6.53 -2.11
C PRO A 184 22.56 5.68 -2.00
N LEU A 185 21.42 6.32 -2.22
CA LEU A 185 20.09 5.73 -2.21
C LEU A 185 19.32 6.26 -3.42
N VAL A 186 18.70 5.35 -4.16
CA VAL A 186 17.81 5.62 -5.29
C VAL A 186 16.65 4.63 -5.24
N ASP A 187 15.50 5.10 -4.78
CA ASP A 187 14.33 4.26 -4.55
C ASP A 187 13.19 4.63 -5.49
N ARG A 188 12.45 3.60 -5.90
CA ARG A 188 11.28 3.70 -6.76
C ARG A 188 10.15 2.87 -6.18
N ALA A 189 8.94 3.40 -6.17
CA ALA A 189 7.75 2.66 -5.78
C ALA A 189 6.61 2.99 -6.75
N ASN A 190 5.87 1.98 -7.16
CA ASN A 190 4.66 2.10 -7.96
C ASN A 190 3.53 1.37 -7.23
N THR A 191 2.37 2.01 -7.13
CA THR A 191 1.17 1.43 -6.55
C THR A 191 0.01 1.63 -7.51
N PHE A 192 -0.73 0.58 -7.79
CA PHE A 192 -1.95 0.62 -8.57
C PHE A 192 -3.12 0.57 -7.59
N ILE A 193 -3.89 1.65 -7.50
CA ILE A 193 -4.98 1.79 -6.55
C ILE A 193 -6.34 1.65 -7.24
N ASP A 194 -7.32 1.14 -6.51
CA ASP A 194 -8.72 1.17 -6.93
C ASP A 194 -9.23 2.63 -6.84
N PRO A 195 -9.79 3.22 -7.91
CA PRO A 195 -10.19 4.63 -7.89
C PRO A 195 -11.34 4.91 -6.91
N ALA A 196 -12.13 3.88 -6.55
CA ALA A 196 -13.31 4.05 -5.70
C ALA A 196 -12.95 4.30 -4.22
N ASP A 197 -11.92 3.62 -3.72
CA ASP A 197 -11.57 3.61 -2.30
C ASP A 197 -10.06 3.73 -2.04
N ALA A 198 -9.28 4.05 -3.08
CA ALA A 198 -7.84 4.18 -3.05
C ALA A 198 -7.08 2.95 -2.52
N ARG A 199 -7.71 1.78 -2.34
CA ARG A 199 -7.01 0.60 -1.82
C ARG A 199 -6.04 0.04 -2.86
N PRO A 200 -4.87 -0.48 -2.42
CA PRO A 200 -3.89 -1.02 -3.34
C PRO A 200 -4.40 -2.33 -3.95
N ILE A 201 -4.22 -2.45 -5.25
CA ILE A 201 -4.41 -3.67 -6.03
C ILE A 201 -3.08 -4.42 -6.08
N ARG A 202 -2.02 -3.66 -6.39
CA ARG A 202 -0.66 -4.14 -6.51
C ARG A 202 0.31 -3.02 -6.16
N SER A 203 1.43 -3.37 -5.54
CA SER A 203 2.54 -2.45 -5.33
C SER A 203 3.86 -3.08 -5.79
N GLU A 204 4.73 -2.30 -6.40
CA GLU A 204 6.08 -2.69 -6.78
C GLU A 204 7.08 -1.67 -6.24
N LYS A 205 8.07 -2.13 -5.48
CA LYS A 205 9.07 -1.27 -4.83
C LYS A 205 10.46 -1.79 -5.13
N HIS A 206 11.30 -0.90 -5.63
CA HIS A 206 12.69 -1.14 -5.98
C HIS A 206 13.54 -0.20 -5.14
N PHE A 207 14.31 -0.78 -4.23
CA PHE A 207 15.22 -0.05 -3.36
C PHE A 207 16.66 -0.31 -3.82
N GLU A 208 17.41 0.76 -4.12
CA GLU A 208 18.83 0.69 -4.45
C GLU A 208 19.62 1.51 -3.43
N GLU A 209 20.16 0.83 -2.43
CA GLU A 209 20.76 1.44 -1.25
C GLU A 209 22.17 0.88 -1.04
N ARG A 210 23.20 1.74 -1.08
CA ARG A 210 24.62 1.36 -0.97
C ARG A 210 25.02 0.18 -1.89
N GLY A 211 24.53 0.17 -3.12
CA GLY A 211 24.82 -0.90 -4.09
C GLY A 211 24.12 -2.23 -3.78
N GLN A 212 23.18 -2.26 -2.84
CA GLN A 212 22.28 -3.38 -2.60
C GLN A 212 20.91 -3.09 -3.21
N THR A 213 20.41 -4.04 -3.98
CA THR A 213 19.07 -3.95 -4.58
C THR A 213 18.10 -4.86 -3.84
N ARG A 214 16.93 -4.32 -3.48
CA ARG A 214 15.81 -5.09 -2.93
C ARG A 214 14.55 -4.75 -3.71
N ILE A 215 13.84 -5.78 -4.16
CA ILE A 215 12.59 -5.64 -4.89
C ILE A 215 11.49 -6.29 -4.08
N TYR A 216 10.37 -5.59 -3.92
CA TYR A 216 9.13 -6.13 -3.38
C TYR A 216 8.01 -5.94 -4.40
N LYS A 217 7.31 -7.01 -4.73
CA LYS A 217 6.07 -6.96 -5.50
C LYS A 217 4.99 -7.59 -4.64
N VAL A 218 3.91 -6.86 -4.40
CA VAL A 218 2.81 -7.30 -3.54
C VAL A 218 1.51 -7.23 -4.33
N ASP A 219 0.83 -8.36 -4.44
CA ASP A 219 -0.55 -8.43 -4.95
C ASP A 219 -1.52 -8.52 -3.78
N PHE A 220 -2.44 -7.56 -3.70
CA PHE A 220 -3.39 -7.43 -2.59
C PHE A 220 -4.72 -8.11 -2.95
N TRP A 221 -5.05 -9.15 -2.20
CA TRP A 221 -6.32 -9.88 -2.28
C TRP A 221 -7.13 -9.61 -1.02
N ALA A 222 -7.67 -8.39 -0.91
CA ALA A 222 -8.40 -7.91 0.26
C ALA A 222 -9.56 -8.85 0.66
N ASP A 223 -10.38 -9.28 -0.32
CA ASP A 223 -11.50 -10.22 -0.09
C ASP A 223 -11.04 -11.59 0.47
N LEU A 224 -9.77 -11.95 0.28
CA LEU A 224 -9.15 -13.18 0.77
C LEU A 224 -8.28 -12.95 2.01
N TYR A 225 -8.24 -11.73 2.55
CA TYR A 225 -7.38 -11.32 3.66
C TYR A 225 -5.90 -11.71 3.45
N ARG A 226 -5.41 -11.55 2.21
CA ARG A 226 -4.11 -12.07 1.78
C ARG A 226 -3.35 -11.09 0.88
N ALA A 227 -2.07 -10.92 1.17
CA ALA A 227 -1.10 -10.35 0.25
C ALA A 227 -0.21 -11.49 -0.29
N GLU A 228 -0.04 -11.57 -1.60
CA GLU A 228 0.97 -12.43 -2.22
C GLU A 228 2.22 -11.61 -2.47
N VAL A 229 3.35 -12.01 -1.91
CA VAL A 229 4.58 -11.22 -1.90
C VAL A 229 5.65 -11.96 -2.68
N PHE A 230 6.26 -11.26 -3.62
CA PHE A 230 7.55 -11.61 -4.20
C PHE A 230 8.59 -10.64 -3.66
N LYS A 231 9.64 -11.18 -3.04
CA LYS A 231 10.78 -10.42 -2.56
C LYS A 231 12.03 -10.92 -3.27
N SER A 232 12.80 -10.01 -3.84
CA SER A 232 14.10 -10.31 -4.46
C SER A 232 15.19 -9.46 -3.83
N ARG A 233 16.36 -10.06 -3.66
CA ARG A 233 17.63 -9.40 -3.35
C ARG A 233 18.68 -9.90 -4.34
N LYS A 234 19.88 -9.32 -4.31
CA LYS A 234 20.98 -9.64 -5.25
C LYS A 234 21.22 -11.14 -5.44
N THR A 235 21.11 -11.94 -4.38
CA THR A 235 21.48 -13.37 -4.38
C THR A 235 20.32 -14.32 -4.17
N SER A 236 19.10 -13.83 -3.96
CA SER A 236 17.96 -14.69 -3.63
C SER A 236 16.63 -14.05 -3.98
N SER A 237 15.65 -14.89 -4.26
CA SER A 237 14.26 -14.47 -4.34
C SER A 237 13.37 -15.44 -3.56
N GLN A 238 12.27 -14.91 -3.04
CA GLN A 238 11.31 -15.67 -2.25
C GLN A 238 9.89 -15.24 -2.60
N ARG A 239 8.96 -16.19 -2.51
CA ARG A 239 7.52 -15.94 -2.61
C ARG A 239 6.84 -16.46 -1.37
N TYR A 240 5.97 -15.65 -0.78
CA TYR A 240 5.19 -16.04 0.38
C TYR A 240 3.86 -15.30 0.41
N ASN A 241 2.96 -15.76 1.28
CA ASN A 241 1.68 -15.14 1.52
C ASN A 241 1.67 -14.51 2.92
N HIS A 242 1.25 -13.26 3.01
CA HIS A 242 1.05 -12.58 4.28
C HIS A 242 -0.46 -12.40 4.52
N ALA A 243 -0.92 -12.56 5.76
CA ALA A 243 -2.31 -12.25 6.10
C ALA A 243 -2.47 -10.73 6.25
N ILE A 244 -3.53 -10.16 5.73
CA ILE A 244 -3.79 -8.71 5.82
C ILE A 244 -5.28 -8.47 6.11
N PRO A 245 -5.65 -7.48 6.94
CA PRO A 245 -7.02 -7.00 7.03
C PRO A 245 -7.58 -6.52 5.68
N TYR A 246 -8.91 -6.43 5.58
CA TYR A 246 -9.58 -5.97 4.36
C TYR A 246 -9.22 -4.53 3.97
N GLU A 247 -9.08 -3.65 4.97
CA GLU A 247 -8.75 -2.23 4.84
C GLU A 247 -7.24 -1.96 4.83
N THR A 248 -6.44 -2.93 4.35
CA THR A 248 -4.98 -2.76 4.31
C THR A 248 -4.60 -1.91 3.12
N HIS A 249 -3.86 -0.84 3.40
CA HIS A 249 -3.19 -0.02 2.41
C HIS A 249 -1.71 -0.38 2.32
N ASP A 250 -1.07 0.08 1.27
CA ASP A 250 0.36 0.34 1.26
C ASP A 250 0.60 1.82 1.56
N MET A 251 1.86 2.21 1.65
CA MET A 251 2.27 3.58 1.93
C MET A 251 1.66 4.66 1.00
N LEU A 252 1.59 4.40 -0.31
CA LEU A 252 1.14 5.40 -1.28
C LEU A 252 -0.40 5.48 -1.32
N SER A 253 -1.05 4.32 -1.31
CA SER A 253 -2.51 4.22 -1.24
C SER A 253 -3.07 4.80 0.06
N TRP A 254 -2.43 4.56 1.20
CA TRP A 254 -2.80 5.15 2.49
C TRP A 254 -2.83 6.68 2.42
N TYR A 255 -1.80 7.26 1.79
CA TYR A 255 -1.68 8.69 1.63
C TYR A 255 -2.85 9.28 0.81
N TYR A 256 -3.19 8.70 -0.34
CA TYR A 256 -4.32 9.16 -1.15
C TYR A 256 -5.67 8.93 -0.45
N HIS A 257 -5.82 7.83 0.28
CA HIS A 257 -7.00 7.58 1.08
C HIS A 257 -7.17 8.62 2.20
N LEU A 258 -6.09 9.01 2.87
CA LEU A 258 -6.12 10.06 3.89
C LEU A 258 -6.61 11.40 3.31
N ARG A 259 -6.19 11.75 2.10
CA ARG A 259 -6.62 12.99 1.41
C ARG A 259 -8.08 12.95 0.96
N ALA A 260 -8.63 11.76 0.77
CA ALA A 260 -10.00 11.56 0.30
C ALA A 260 -11.02 11.60 1.45
N ARG A 261 -10.56 11.62 2.70
CA ARG A 261 -11.44 11.73 3.86
C ARG A 261 -12.27 13.02 3.80
N PRO A 262 -13.47 13.01 4.41
CA PRO A 262 -14.17 14.23 4.78
C PRO A 262 -13.25 15.18 5.56
N ASP A 263 -13.61 16.47 5.60
CA ASP A 263 -12.79 17.46 6.32
C ASP A 263 -12.52 17.03 7.76
N PHE A 264 -11.32 17.34 8.22
CA PHE A 264 -10.85 16.98 9.54
C PHE A 264 -11.47 17.90 10.60
N LYS A 265 -11.61 17.36 11.80
CA LYS A 265 -11.94 18.11 13.01
C LYS A 265 -10.87 17.83 14.07
N VAL A 266 -10.58 18.84 14.89
CA VAL A 266 -9.68 18.63 16.03
C VAL A 266 -10.29 17.58 16.95
N GLY A 267 -9.48 16.61 17.37
CA GLY A 267 -9.91 15.45 18.13
C GLY A 267 -10.31 14.23 17.30
N ASP A 268 -10.38 14.34 15.96
CA ASP A 268 -10.60 13.17 15.10
C ASP A 268 -9.48 12.16 15.28
N LYS A 269 -9.87 10.89 15.48
CA LYS A 269 -8.96 9.74 15.61
C LYS A 269 -9.28 8.71 14.55
N PHE A 270 -8.23 8.15 13.96
CA PHE A 270 -8.37 7.08 12.99
C PHE A 270 -7.11 6.22 12.94
N GLU A 271 -7.29 4.97 12.53
CA GLU A 271 -6.21 4.00 12.37
C GLU A 271 -6.13 3.51 10.93
N TYR A 272 -4.91 3.17 10.50
CA TYR A 272 -4.66 2.57 9.20
C TYR A 272 -3.80 1.33 9.32
N TYR A 273 -4.16 0.29 8.58
CA TYR A 273 -3.32 -0.89 8.42
C TYR A 273 -2.47 -0.71 7.17
N VAL A 274 -1.14 -0.75 7.32
CA VAL A 274 -0.19 -0.53 6.23
C VAL A 274 0.73 -1.73 6.06
N TYR A 275 0.82 -2.24 4.83
CA TYR A 275 1.71 -3.34 4.46
C TYR A 275 2.41 -3.08 3.13
N ASP A 276 3.74 -3.08 3.16
CA ASP A 276 4.57 -2.81 1.97
C ASP A 276 5.35 -4.03 1.48
N GLY A 277 5.06 -5.21 2.02
CA GLY A 277 5.69 -6.48 1.66
C GLY A 277 6.68 -7.02 2.69
N TRP A 278 7.30 -6.19 3.52
CA TRP A 278 8.23 -6.66 4.58
C TRP A 278 7.75 -6.41 6.00
N LYS A 279 6.99 -5.34 6.24
CA LYS A 279 6.55 -4.95 7.59
C LYS A 279 5.07 -4.60 7.55
N PHE A 280 4.33 -5.16 8.49
CA PHE A 280 2.92 -4.87 8.71
C PHE A 280 2.76 -3.97 9.93
N SER A 281 1.96 -2.92 9.81
CA SER A 281 1.84 -1.92 10.86
C SER A 281 0.45 -1.33 10.95
N ARG A 282 0.13 -0.85 12.14
CA ARG A 282 -0.99 0.05 12.37
C ARG A 282 -0.45 1.46 12.61
N VAL A 283 -0.99 2.44 11.89
CA VAL A 283 -0.69 3.85 12.07
C VAL A 283 -1.89 4.48 12.77
N ASP A 284 -1.71 4.87 14.03
CA ASP A 284 -2.72 5.57 14.81
C ASP A 284 -2.53 7.07 14.59
N MET A 285 -3.61 7.78 14.28
CA MET A 285 -3.56 9.19 13.91
C MET A 285 -4.59 9.99 14.73
N GLU A 286 -4.19 11.19 15.16
CA GLU A 286 -5.03 12.13 15.90
C GLU A 286 -4.83 13.54 15.37
N VAL A 287 -5.92 14.20 15.00
CA VAL A 287 -5.90 15.61 14.58
C VAL A 287 -5.78 16.48 15.83
N VAL A 288 -4.59 17.01 16.08
CA VAL A 288 -4.27 17.74 17.32
C VAL A 288 -4.50 19.24 17.22
N GLY A 289 -4.63 19.80 16.01
CA GLY A 289 -4.88 21.22 15.86
C GLY A 289 -4.76 21.76 14.44
N LYS A 290 -4.82 23.08 14.33
CA LYS A 290 -4.54 23.84 13.10
C LYS A 290 -3.22 24.58 13.28
N GLU A 291 -2.38 24.58 12.27
CA GLU A 291 -1.09 25.27 12.30
C GLU A 291 -0.79 25.86 10.92
N ASP A 292 -0.28 27.08 10.89
CA ASP A 292 0.20 27.70 9.67
C ASP A 292 1.65 27.29 9.44
N VAL A 293 1.91 26.69 8.29
CA VAL A 293 3.19 26.04 7.97
C VAL A 293 3.83 26.76 6.80
N TYR A 294 5.02 27.32 7.03
CA TYR A 294 5.85 27.87 5.96
C TYR A 294 6.65 26.76 5.28
N THR A 295 6.57 26.68 3.95
CA THR A 295 7.42 25.83 3.12
C THR A 295 8.09 26.68 2.03
N PRO A 296 9.02 26.15 1.22
CA PRO A 296 9.54 26.87 0.06
C PRO A 296 8.47 27.31 -0.96
N MET A 297 7.27 26.73 -0.89
CA MET A 297 6.10 27.12 -1.70
C MET A 297 5.27 28.25 -1.05
N GLY A 298 5.63 28.73 0.14
CA GLY A 298 4.94 29.76 0.89
C GLY A 298 4.20 29.25 2.12
N TRP A 299 3.26 30.06 2.62
CA TRP A 299 2.46 29.74 3.81
C TRP A 299 1.25 28.87 3.46
N PHE A 300 1.07 27.79 4.21
CA PHE A 300 -0.10 26.90 4.13
C PHE A 300 -0.85 26.87 5.45
N LYS A 301 -2.18 26.97 5.36
CA LYS A 301 -3.06 26.62 6.48
C LYS A 301 -3.11 25.09 6.58
N GLY A 302 -2.61 24.51 7.67
CA GLY A 302 -2.51 23.06 7.86
C GLY A 302 -3.37 22.52 8.99
N TRP A 303 -3.81 21.28 8.85
CA TRP A 303 -4.20 20.39 9.94
C TRP A 303 -2.95 19.71 10.48
N LYS A 304 -2.68 19.83 11.78
CA LYS A 304 -1.60 19.12 12.45
C LYS A 304 -2.14 17.79 12.95
N ILE A 305 -1.54 16.69 12.50
CA ILE A 305 -1.96 15.34 12.81
C ILE A 305 -0.78 14.64 13.49
N LYS A 306 -0.96 14.28 14.76
CA LYS A 306 -0.02 13.40 15.45
C LYS A 306 -0.23 11.99 14.94
N PHE A 307 0.84 11.25 14.70
CA PHE A 307 0.75 9.83 14.40
C PHE A 307 1.73 9.00 15.22
N SER A 308 1.35 7.76 15.52
CA SER A 308 2.23 6.74 16.05
C SER A 308 2.10 5.46 15.25
N ARG A 309 3.21 4.75 15.10
CA ARG A 309 3.26 3.51 14.37
C ARG A 309 3.47 2.34 15.33
N ASN A 310 2.66 1.30 15.15
CA ASN A 310 2.74 0.06 15.90
C ASN A 310 3.00 -1.09 14.94
N VAL A 311 4.04 -1.90 15.22
CA VAL A 311 4.37 -3.05 14.38
C VAL A 311 3.47 -4.21 14.75
N LEU A 312 2.79 -4.77 13.76
CA LEU A 312 1.84 -5.86 13.96
C LEU A 312 2.33 -7.14 13.27
N THR A 313 1.82 -8.25 13.78
CA THR A 313 1.78 -9.53 13.07
C THR A 313 0.33 -9.88 12.78
N ALA A 314 0.10 -10.51 11.62
CA ALA A 314 -1.22 -10.94 11.21
C ALA A 314 -1.26 -12.46 11.07
N GLN A 315 -2.08 -13.11 11.89
CA GLN A 315 -2.28 -14.55 11.83
C GLN A 315 -3.53 -14.86 11.02
N ARG A 316 -3.36 -15.69 9.98
CA ARG A 316 -4.47 -16.13 9.12
C ARG A 316 -5.53 -16.82 9.96
N ARG A 317 -6.79 -16.42 9.78
CA ARG A 317 -7.96 -17.10 10.35
C ARG A 317 -8.82 -17.70 9.25
N ARG A 318 -9.62 -18.69 9.65
CA ARG A 318 -10.70 -19.25 8.84
C ARG A 318 -11.98 -19.31 9.65
N ASP A 319 -13.11 -19.12 9.00
CA ASP A 319 -14.42 -19.28 9.62
C ASP A 319 -14.77 -20.77 9.85
N LYS A 320 -15.94 -21.03 10.44
CA LYS A 320 -16.46 -22.40 10.66
C LYS A 320 -16.61 -23.21 9.36
N LYS A 321 -16.73 -22.52 8.20
CA LYS A 321 -16.83 -23.12 6.86
C LYS A 321 -15.47 -23.21 6.14
N LYS A 322 -14.36 -23.02 6.86
CA LYS A 322 -12.98 -23.00 6.35
C LYS A 322 -12.70 -21.90 5.30
N LYS A 323 -13.55 -20.88 5.17
CA LYS A 323 -13.32 -19.71 4.31
C LYS A 323 -12.38 -18.71 4.99
N PRO A 324 -11.63 -17.89 4.24
CA PRO A 324 -10.82 -16.81 4.81
C PRO A 324 -11.68 -15.90 5.70
N ALA A 325 -11.15 -15.54 6.87
CA ALA A 325 -11.78 -14.61 7.81
C ALA A 325 -10.77 -13.57 8.27
N THR A 326 -11.26 -12.47 8.84
CA THR A 326 -10.43 -11.38 9.38
C THR A 326 -9.29 -11.94 10.24
N PRO A 327 -8.03 -11.58 9.93
CA PRO A 327 -6.89 -12.14 10.64
C PRO A 327 -6.84 -11.70 12.10
N ALA A 328 -6.21 -12.51 12.94
CA ALA A 328 -5.86 -12.09 14.30
C ALA A 328 -4.66 -11.15 14.23
N LEU A 329 -4.75 -10.00 14.90
CA LEU A 329 -3.66 -9.03 14.93
C LEU A 329 -3.02 -9.04 16.31
N THR A 330 -1.70 -9.19 16.34
CA THR A 330 -0.91 -9.11 17.57
C THR A 330 0.16 -8.04 17.40
N MET A 331 0.21 -7.11 18.36
CA MET A 331 1.24 -6.08 18.39
C MET A 331 2.57 -6.69 18.80
N LYS A 332 3.59 -6.54 17.94
CA LYS A 332 4.96 -6.96 18.23
C LYS A 332 5.71 -5.87 19.02
N THR A 333 5.53 -4.62 18.62
CA THR A 333 6.24 -3.48 19.23
C THR A 333 5.31 -2.26 19.25
N PRO A 334 4.99 -1.72 20.44
CA PRO A 334 4.28 -0.45 20.55
C PRO A 334 5.19 0.74 20.22
N ASN A 335 4.63 1.80 19.62
CA ASN A 335 5.27 3.10 19.39
C ASN A 335 6.68 3.00 18.78
N ASP A 336 6.83 2.29 17.66
CA ASP A 336 8.17 2.15 17.05
C ASP A 336 8.71 3.50 16.57
N HIS A 337 7.82 4.40 16.12
CA HIS A 337 8.12 5.79 15.75
C HIS A 337 6.86 6.66 15.94
N SER A 338 7.04 7.92 16.33
CA SER A 338 5.96 8.91 16.39
C SER A 338 6.37 10.21 15.71
N GLY A 339 5.40 10.91 15.15
CA GLY A 339 5.66 12.17 14.47
C GLY A 339 4.41 12.99 14.27
N HIS A 340 4.58 14.04 13.46
CA HIS A 340 3.52 14.93 13.05
C HIS A 340 3.48 15.00 11.53
N LEU A 341 2.28 14.90 10.98
CA LEU A 341 1.95 15.14 9.58
C LEU A 341 1.12 16.40 9.52
N TRP A 342 1.42 17.28 8.58
CA TRP A 342 0.58 18.41 8.25
C TRP A 342 -0.08 18.20 6.90
N VAL A 343 -1.40 18.36 6.85
CA VAL A 343 -2.20 18.29 5.63
C VAL A 343 -2.85 19.64 5.39
N SER A 344 -2.79 20.18 4.17
CA SER A 344 -3.37 21.48 3.85
C SER A 344 -4.88 21.49 4.02
N ARG A 345 -5.42 22.64 4.43
CA ARG A 345 -6.85 22.84 4.67
C ARG A 345 -7.62 23.28 3.43
N ASP A 346 -6.94 23.45 2.31
CA ASP A 346 -7.57 23.68 1.01
C ASP A 346 -8.19 22.40 0.43
N ALA A 347 -8.81 22.52 -0.74
CA ALA A 347 -9.46 21.42 -1.42
C ALA A 347 -8.48 20.31 -1.82
N ASN A 348 -7.22 20.61 -2.13
CA ASN A 348 -6.25 19.63 -2.62
C ASN A 348 -5.72 18.70 -1.51
N ARG A 349 -5.86 19.10 -0.23
CA ARG A 349 -5.46 18.30 0.94
C ARG A 349 -3.99 17.85 0.83
N LEU A 350 -3.09 18.76 0.51
CA LEU A 350 -1.69 18.45 0.25
C LEU A 350 -0.96 18.06 1.54
N PRO A 351 -0.09 17.05 1.55
CA PRO A 351 0.85 16.82 2.63
C PRO A 351 1.92 17.91 2.55
N ILE A 352 1.89 18.85 3.49
CA ILE A 352 2.78 20.00 3.43
C ILE A 352 4.08 19.75 4.20
N ARG A 353 4.01 18.94 5.27
CA ARG A 353 5.16 18.59 6.10
C ARG A 353 4.96 17.25 6.81
N VAL A 354 6.03 16.48 6.98
CA VAL A 354 6.11 15.38 7.95
C VAL A 354 7.35 15.59 8.81
N ALA A 355 7.19 15.55 10.13
CA ALA A 355 8.29 15.63 11.09
C ALA A 355 8.30 14.38 11.96
N ILE A 356 9.45 13.74 12.07
CA ILE A 356 9.66 12.56 12.90
C ILE A 356 10.87 12.80 13.78
N ASP A 357 10.64 12.72 15.09
CA ASP A 357 11.68 12.85 16.09
C ASP A 357 12.30 11.49 16.39
N SER A 358 13.60 11.51 16.65
CA SER A 358 14.37 10.34 17.02
C SER A 358 15.44 10.68 18.03
N GLN A 359 16.04 9.65 18.62
CA GLN A 359 17.17 9.82 19.55
C GLN A 359 18.40 10.51 18.91
N PHE A 360 18.45 10.64 17.59
CA PHE A 360 19.59 11.20 16.88
C PHE A 360 19.31 12.55 16.20
N GLY A 361 18.08 13.05 16.35
CA GLY A 361 17.64 14.28 15.73
C GLY A 361 16.29 14.13 15.04
N THR A 362 15.86 15.23 14.42
CA THR A 362 14.58 15.33 13.74
C THR A 362 14.82 15.33 12.25
N GLY A 363 14.09 14.48 11.54
CA GLY A 363 13.95 14.68 10.11
C GLY A 363 12.61 15.26 9.74
N ILE A 364 12.65 16.06 8.69
CA ILE A 364 11.54 16.86 8.20
C ILE A 364 11.47 16.65 6.69
N ALA A 365 10.34 16.15 6.20
CA ALA A 365 10.01 16.21 4.78
C ALA A 365 9.05 17.35 4.53
N GLU A 366 9.33 18.18 3.54
CA GLU A 366 8.55 19.39 3.21
C GLU A 366 8.23 19.44 1.73
N LEU A 367 7.00 19.87 1.42
CA LEU A 367 6.57 20.13 0.06
C LEU A 367 7.31 21.37 -0.50
N ILE A 368 8.07 21.17 -1.58
CA ILE A 368 8.88 22.20 -2.22
C ILE A 368 8.38 22.60 -3.61
N LYS A 369 7.54 21.77 -4.24
CA LYS A 369 6.85 22.07 -5.50
C LYS A 369 5.58 21.23 -5.62
N TYR A 370 4.53 21.81 -6.20
CA TYR A 370 3.29 21.11 -6.55
C TYR A 370 2.89 21.44 -7.99
N THR A 371 2.70 20.42 -8.82
CA THR A 371 2.04 20.52 -10.12
C THR A 371 0.63 19.97 -9.94
N PRO A 372 -0.43 20.81 -9.99
CA PRO A 372 -1.79 20.36 -9.78
C PRO A 372 -2.28 19.45 -10.91
N HIS A 373 -3.23 18.59 -10.59
CA HIS A 373 -4.00 17.84 -11.58
C HIS A 373 -4.70 18.80 -12.55
N SER A 374 -4.75 18.44 -13.82
CA SER A 374 -5.57 19.17 -14.80
C SER A 374 -7.05 18.90 -14.50
N LYS A 375 -7.87 19.95 -14.52
CA LYS A 375 -9.31 19.86 -14.26
C LYS A 375 -10.07 19.22 -15.41
#